data_AF-A0A7J8T6D1-F1
#
_entry.id   AF-A0A7J8T6D1-F1
#
_cell.length_a   1.000
_cell.length_b   1.000
_cell.length_c   1.000
_cell.angle_alpha   90.00
_cell.angle_beta   90.00
_cell.angle_gamma   90.00
#
_symmetry.space_group_name_H-M   'P 1'
#
loop_
_entity.id
_entity.type
_entity.pdbx_description
1 polymer ?
#
loop_
_entity_poly.entity_id
_entity_poly.type
_entity_poly.pdbx_seq_one_letter_code
_entity_poly.pdbx_strand_id
1 'polypeptide(L)'
;MKEMNTEIACIHLGNVHMVPVTCTEISLQFLRKQDASFASRPFTMAIDVLSKGHLTTIFSPLGDQRRKMKRVMVREMLSQEKHRWLHEKRVEEVDNLMHYILSQWENGDDDGLVDLRLVAQHYCRNMTRKLIFN
;
A
#
# COMPACT_ATOMS: atom_id res chain seq x y z
N MET A 1 15.77 4.75 -17.71
CA MET A 1 15.89 6.18 -18.05
C MET A 1 17.32 6.72 -18.01
N LYS A 2 18.22 6.16 -17.17
CA LYS A 2 19.65 6.47 -17.20
C LYS A 2 20.29 6.31 -18.59
N GLU A 3 19.97 5.24 -19.32
CA GLU A 3 20.47 5.01 -20.69
C GLU A 3 19.99 6.07 -21.70
N MET A 4 18.79 6.64 -21.50
CA MET A 4 18.24 7.67 -22.37
C MET A 4 18.66 9.09 -21.96
N ASN A 5 19.45 9.22 -20.89
CA ASN A 5 19.90 10.49 -20.31
C ASN A 5 18.77 11.54 -20.14
N THR A 6 17.59 11.09 -19.70
CA THR A 6 16.43 11.96 -19.48
C THR A 6 15.69 11.61 -18.19
N GLU A 7 14.99 12.60 -17.64
CA GLU A 7 14.22 12.52 -16.39
C GLU A 7 12.70 12.42 -16.62
N ILE A 8 12.28 12.58 -17.87
CA ILE A 8 10.92 12.36 -18.35
C ILE A 8 10.97 11.78 -19.76
N ALA A 9 10.13 10.79 -20.04
CA ALA A 9 10.03 10.20 -21.37
C ALA A 9 8.57 9.89 -21.71
N CYS A 10 8.23 9.83 -22.99
CA CYS A 10 6.96 9.28 -23.46
C CYS A 10 7.24 7.95 -24.16
N ILE A 11 6.72 6.87 -23.58
CA ILE A 11 6.92 5.50 -24.05
C ILE A 11 5.56 4.96 -24.52
N HIS A 12 5.52 4.37 -25.70
CA HIS A 12 4.33 3.71 -26.21
C HIS A 12 4.35 2.24 -25.79
N LEU A 13 3.38 1.84 -24.96
CA LEU A 13 3.18 0.45 -24.56
C LEU A 13 1.89 -0.06 -25.20
N GLY A 14 2.03 -0.69 -26.37
CA GLY A 14 0.88 -0.99 -27.23
C GLY A 14 0.15 0.31 -27.62
N ASN A 15 -1.14 0.38 -27.31
CA ASN A 15 -1.99 1.54 -27.64
C ASN A 15 -2.05 2.59 -26.52
N VAL A 16 -1.18 2.50 -25.50
CA VAL A 16 -1.18 3.40 -24.33
C VAL A 16 0.12 4.19 -24.28
N HIS A 17 0.01 5.50 -24.11
CA HIS A 17 1.15 6.36 -23.80
C HIS A 17 1.45 6.29 -22.30
N MET A 18 2.66 5.89 -21.95
CA MET A 18 3.16 5.89 -20.59
C MET A 18 4.22 6.97 -20.45
N VAL A 19 4.07 7.84 -19.44
CA VAL A 19 5.02 8.91 -19.16
C VAL A 19 5.70 8.65 -17.82
N PRO A 20 6.82 7.90 -17.77
CA PRO A 20 7.61 7.78 -16.56
C PRO A 20 8.32 9.10 -16.24
N VAL A 21 8.36 9.42 -14.95
CA VAL A 21 9.11 10.55 -14.41
C VAL A 21 9.98 10.05 -13.27
N THR A 22 11.27 10.36 -13.30
CA THR A 22 12.24 9.94 -12.28
C THR A 22 12.80 11.10 -11.45
N CYS A 23 12.45 12.33 -11.81
CA CYS A 23 12.91 13.55 -11.14
C CYS A 23 11.87 14.09 -10.16
N THR A 24 12.34 14.52 -8.98
CA THR A 24 11.49 14.99 -7.88
C THR A 24 10.81 16.31 -8.24
N GLU A 25 11.54 17.21 -8.89
CA GLU A 25 11.08 18.54 -9.29
C GLU A 25 9.90 18.46 -10.25
N ILE A 26 9.96 17.52 -11.22
CA ILE A 26 8.86 17.23 -12.15
C ILE A 26 7.73 16.50 -11.41
N SER A 27 8.05 15.54 -10.55
CA SER A 27 7.06 14.79 -9.75
C SER A 27 6.16 15.72 -8.92
N LEU A 28 6.74 16.76 -8.31
CA LEU A 28 5.98 17.76 -7.56
C LEU A 28 5.03 18.59 -8.43
N GLN A 29 5.28 18.73 -9.73
CA GLN A 29 4.36 19.44 -10.62
C GLN A 29 3.02 18.71 -10.71
N PHE A 30 3.02 17.38 -10.89
CA PHE A 30 1.79 16.62 -11.10
C PHE A 30 1.25 15.92 -9.84
N LEU A 31 2.09 15.66 -8.83
CA LEU A 31 1.63 15.09 -7.55
C LEU A 31 1.17 16.13 -6.53
N ARG A 32 1.55 17.41 -6.71
CA ARG A 32 1.21 18.48 -5.75
C ARG A 32 0.61 19.71 -6.42
N LYS A 33 1.27 20.33 -7.39
CA LYS A 33 0.78 21.60 -7.97
C LYS A 33 -0.45 21.42 -8.87
N GLN A 34 -0.49 20.31 -9.60
CA GLN A 34 -1.55 19.96 -10.54
C GLN A 34 -2.22 18.62 -10.16
N ASP A 35 -2.20 18.27 -8.88
CA ASP A 35 -2.67 16.97 -8.39
C ASP A 35 -4.09 16.65 -8.84
N ALA A 36 -5.00 17.63 -8.86
CA ALA A 36 -6.36 17.50 -9.33
C ALA A 36 -6.46 17.01 -10.79
N SER A 37 -5.57 17.47 -11.66
CA SER A 37 -5.53 17.10 -13.08
C SER A 37 -5.00 15.68 -13.30
N PHE A 38 -4.10 15.21 -12.44
CA PHE A 38 -3.44 13.91 -12.54
C PHE A 38 -3.95 12.87 -11.51
N ALA A 39 -5.00 13.20 -10.75
CA ALA A 39 -5.55 12.32 -9.71
C ALA A 39 -6.38 11.15 -10.26
N SER A 40 -6.69 11.12 -11.55
CA SER A 40 -7.39 10.00 -12.20
C SER A 40 -6.60 8.69 -12.10
N ARG A 41 -7.25 7.58 -12.42
CA ARG A 41 -6.64 6.24 -12.43
C ARG A 41 -6.91 5.59 -13.78
N PRO A 42 -5.97 4.77 -14.29
CA PRO A 42 -6.17 4.08 -15.55
C PRO A 42 -7.33 3.07 -15.43
N PHE A 43 -8.12 2.96 -16.49
CA PHE A 43 -9.16 1.94 -16.61
C PHE A 43 -8.55 0.71 -17.27
N THR A 44 -8.34 -0.35 -16.50
CA THR A 44 -7.84 -1.63 -17.01
C THR A 44 -8.74 -2.76 -16.56
N MET A 45 -8.79 -3.85 -17.32
CA MET A 45 -9.57 -5.05 -16.97
C MET A 45 -9.22 -5.57 -15.57
N ALA A 46 -7.93 -5.59 -15.22
CA ALA A 46 -7.47 -6.04 -13.91
C ALA A 46 -8.03 -5.14 -12.79
N ILE A 47 -8.00 -3.82 -12.98
CA ILE A 47 -8.56 -2.88 -12.00
C ILE A 47 -10.06 -3.08 -11.88
N ASP A 48 -10.78 -3.24 -12.99
CA ASP A 48 -12.23 -3.41 -13.00
C ASP A 48 -12.66 -4.63 -12.16
N VAL A 49 -12.02 -5.77 -12.39
CA VAL A 49 -12.27 -7.02 -11.64
C VAL A 49 -11.90 -6.87 -10.17
N LEU A 50 -10.69 -6.38 -9.86
CA LEU A 50 -10.21 -6.25 -8.48
C LEU A 50 -11.01 -5.22 -7.66
N SER A 51 -11.58 -4.22 -8.33
CA SER A 51 -12.32 -3.14 -7.68
C SER A 51 -13.84 -3.29 -7.76
N LYS A 52 -14.33 -4.42 -8.30
CA LYS A 52 -15.76 -4.69 -8.51
C LYS A 52 -16.46 -3.55 -9.24
N GLY A 53 -15.93 -3.13 -10.39
CA GLY A 53 -16.49 -2.00 -11.13
C GLY A 53 -16.07 -0.63 -10.55
N HIS A 54 -14.82 -0.49 -10.11
CA HIS A 54 -14.25 0.77 -9.61
C HIS A 54 -14.95 1.35 -8.37
N LEU A 55 -15.40 0.46 -7.47
CA LEU A 55 -16.08 0.82 -6.23
C LEU A 55 -15.13 0.92 -5.02
N THR A 56 -13.87 0.50 -5.16
CA THR A 56 -12.88 0.54 -4.07
C THR A 56 -12.20 1.90 -3.90
N THR A 57 -11.74 2.21 -2.69
CA THR A 57 -11.14 3.52 -2.33
C THR A 57 -9.95 3.90 -3.20
N ILE A 58 -9.14 2.93 -3.60
CA ILE A 58 -7.90 3.15 -4.34
C ILE A 58 -8.21 3.45 -5.82
N PHE A 59 -9.11 2.66 -6.43
CA PHE A 59 -9.33 2.62 -7.87
C PHE A 59 -10.62 3.32 -8.35
N SER A 60 -11.44 3.83 -7.45
CA SER A 60 -12.62 4.60 -7.83
C SER A 60 -12.26 5.83 -8.67
N PRO A 61 -13.08 6.21 -9.67
CA PRO A 61 -12.86 7.41 -10.48
C PRO A 61 -12.78 8.66 -9.61
N LEU A 62 -12.16 9.72 -10.14
CA LEU A 62 -12.10 10.98 -9.41
C LEU A 62 -13.52 11.56 -9.27
N GLY A 63 -13.93 11.85 -8.04
CA GLY A 63 -15.25 12.39 -7.73
C GLY A 63 -15.55 12.37 -6.25
N ASP A 64 -16.76 12.79 -5.90
CA ASP A 64 -17.19 12.94 -4.51
C ASP A 64 -17.23 11.60 -3.76
N GLN A 65 -17.57 10.51 -4.44
CA GLN A 65 -17.55 9.17 -3.85
C GLN A 65 -16.15 8.79 -3.36
N ARG A 66 -15.12 8.95 -4.21
CA ARG A 66 -13.73 8.66 -3.84
C ARG A 66 -13.25 9.58 -2.71
N ARG A 67 -13.62 10.87 -2.75
CA ARG A 67 -13.29 11.84 -1.69
C ARG A 67 -13.92 11.44 -0.36
N LYS A 68 -15.20 11.05 -0.36
CA LYS A 68 -15.93 10.58 0.82
C LYS A 68 -15.28 9.32 1.40
N MET A 69 -15.00 8.32 0.57
CA MET A 69 -14.36 7.07 1.00
C MET A 69 -12.97 7.29 1.59
N LYS A 70 -12.14 8.14 0.96
CA LYS A 70 -10.83 8.52 1.53
C LYS A 70 -10.98 9.20 2.90
N ARG A 71 -11.95 10.12 3.04
CA ARG A 71 -12.22 10.81 4.30
C ARG A 71 -12.61 9.83 5.41
N VAL A 72 -13.50 8.89 5.12
CA VAL A 72 -13.91 7.85 6.06
C VAL A 72 -12.72 6.97 6.45
N MET A 73 -11.93 6.49 5.48
CA MET A 73 -10.76 5.66 5.75
C MET A 73 -9.73 6.38 6.64
N VAL A 74 -9.44 7.65 6.35
CA VAL A 74 -8.50 8.45 7.16
C VAL A 74 -9.03 8.66 8.57
N ARG A 75 -10.31 9.00 8.72
CA ARG A 75 -10.91 9.27 10.03
C ARG A 75 -11.03 8.00 10.89
N GLU A 76 -11.57 6.94 10.31
CA GLU A 76 -12.00 5.75 11.06
C GLU A 76 -10.91 4.70 11.23
N MET A 77 -9.87 4.71 10.38
CA MET A 77 -8.81 3.70 10.43
C MET A 77 -7.41 4.29 10.62
N LEU A 78 -7.11 5.40 9.93
CA LEU A 78 -5.74 5.96 9.88
C LEU A 78 -5.54 7.22 10.73
N SER A 79 -6.50 7.56 11.59
CA SER A 79 -6.39 8.74 12.44
C SER A 79 -5.43 8.48 13.60
N GLN A 80 -4.82 9.54 14.15
CA GLN A 80 -3.95 9.41 15.31
C GLN A 80 -4.68 8.82 16.52
N GLU A 81 -5.96 9.14 16.69
CA GLU A 81 -6.80 8.57 17.73
C GLU A 81 -6.95 7.06 17.57
N LYS A 82 -7.30 6.58 16.37
CA LYS A 82 -7.41 5.15 16.07
C LYS A 82 -6.06 4.44 16.21
N HIS A 83 -4.97 5.09 15.79
CA HIS A 83 -3.62 4.57 15.99
C HIS A 83 -3.30 4.35 17.48
N ARG A 84 -3.63 5.30 18.35
CA ARG A 84 -3.46 5.13 19.81
C ARG A 84 -4.41 4.07 20.38
N TRP A 85 -5.68 4.09 19.99
CA TRP A 85 -6.68 3.13 20.45
C TRP A 85 -6.31 1.68 20.12
N LEU A 86 -5.70 1.44 18.96
CA LEU A 86 -5.26 0.12 18.52
C LEU A 86 -3.85 -0.27 19.04
N HIS A 87 -3.26 0.49 19.96
CA HIS A 87 -1.88 0.26 20.40
C HIS A 87 -1.69 -1.14 21.00
N GLU A 88 -2.52 -1.51 21.97
CA GLU A 88 -2.44 -2.81 22.66
C GLU A 88 -2.51 -3.99 21.69
N LYS A 89 -3.39 -3.90 20.68
CA LYS A 89 -3.47 -4.93 19.63
C LYS A 89 -2.19 -5.10 18.84
N ARG A 90 -1.46 -3.99 18.61
CA ARG A 90 -0.18 -4.05 17.92
C ARG A 90 0.89 -4.67 18.80
N VAL A 91 0.92 -4.31 20.08
CA VAL A 91 1.83 -4.90 21.07
C VAL A 91 1.60 -6.41 21.13
N GLU A 92 0.36 -6.85 21.28
CA GLU A 92 0.01 -8.26 21.34
C GLU A 92 0.41 -9.04 20.06
N GLU A 93 0.31 -8.43 18.88
CA GLU A 93 0.78 -9.09 17.65
C GLU A 93 2.31 -9.14 17.54
N VAL A 94 3.01 -8.15 18.08
CA VAL A 94 4.47 -8.21 18.21
C VAL A 94 4.87 -9.33 19.17
N ASP A 95 4.18 -9.47 20.30
CA ASP A 95 4.44 -10.55 21.25
C ASP A 95 4.22 -11.92 20.61
N ASN A 96 3.12 -12.11 19.87
CA ASN A 96 2.87 -13.33 19.09
C ASN A 96 3.98 -13.62 18.08
N LEU A 97 4.47 -12.60 17.39
CA LEU A 97 5.59 -12.74 16.45
C LEU A 97 6.86 -13.18 17.17
N MET A 98 7.16 -12.60 18.33
CA MET A 98 8.33 -12.96 19.14
C MET A 98 8.23 -14.41 19.63
N HIS A 99 7.05 -14.82 20.11
CA HIS A 99 6.81 -16.21 20.49
C HIS A 99 7.02 -17.18 19.33
N TYR A 100 6.55 -16.83 18.13
CA TYR A 100 6.78 -17.63 16.93
C TYR A 100 8.28 -17.73 16.58
N ILE A 101 9.01 -16.62 16.61
CA ILE A 101 10.46 -16.62 16.34
C ILE A 101 11.21 -17.49 17.36
N LEU A 102 10.88 -17.35 18.65
CA LEU A 102 11.49 -18.15 19.71
C LEU A 102 11.17 -19.63 19.55
N SER A 103 9.93 -20.01 19.21
CA SER A 103 9.59 -21.42 19.02
C SER A 103 10.30 -22.03 17.83
N GLN A 104 10.51 -21.26 16.75
CA GLN A 104 11.31 -21.69 15.60
C GLN A 104 12.79 -21.85 15.94
N TRP A 105 13.32 -21.00 16.83
CA TRP A 105 14.70 -21.09 17.30
C TRP A 105 14.91 -22.33 18.20
N GLU A 106 13.98 -22.62 19.11
CA GLU A 106 14.09 -23.73 20.05
C GLU A 106 13.82 -25.11 19.42
N ASN A 107 12.93 -25.19 18.42
CA ASN A 107 12.44 -26.46 17.87
C ASN A 107 12.76 -26.64 16.38
N GLY A 108 13.59 -25.77 15.81
CA GLY A 108 13.93 -25.82 14.39
C GLY A 108 14.99 -26.88 14.10
N ASP A 109 14.74 -27.73 13.10
CA ASP A 109 15.72 -28.69 12.57
C ASP A 109 16.94 -27.99 11.90
N ASP A 110 16.84 -26.68 11.63
CA ASP A 110 17.73 -25.89 10.79
C ASP A 110 18.66 -24.96 11.61
N ASP A 111 19.17 -25.43 12.76
CA ASP A 111 20.12 -24.70 13.64
C ASP A 111 19.63 -23.30 14.08
N GLY A 112 18.32 -23.15 14.26
CA GLY A 112 17.71 -21.88 14.65
C GLY A 112 17.70 -20.79 13.56
N LEU A 113 17.87 -21.17 12.28
CA LEU A 113 17.68 -20.25 11.15
C LEU A 113 16.21 -19.81 11.01
N VAL A 114 16.01 -18.51 10.79
CA VAL A 114 14.68 -17.90 10.66
C VAL A 114 14.55 -17.17 9.33
N ASP A 115 13.57 -17.55 8.52
CA ASP A 115 13.23 -16.84 7.27
C ASP A 115 12.53 -15.51 7.59
N LEU A 116 13.29 -14.41 7.51
CA LEU A 116 12.81 -13.04 7.72
C LEU A 116 11.67 -12.64 6.76
N ARG A 117 11.63 -13.19 5.54
CA ARG A 117 10.55 -12.89 4.58
C ARG A 117 9.23 -13.46 5.11
N LEU A 118 9.24 -14.69 5.61
CA LEU A 118 8.05 -15.31 6.19
C LEU A 118 7.60 -14.57 7.44
N VAL A 119 8.53 -14.26 8.36
CA VAL A 119 8.25 -13.50 9.58
C VAL A 119 7.61 -12.15 9.25
N ALA A 120 8.19 -11.39 8.32
CA ALA A 120 7.66 -10.09 7.92
C ALA A 120 6.27 -10.20 7.28
N GLN A 121 6.03 -11.22 6.45
CA GLN A 121 4.73 -11.46 5.83
C GLN A 121 3.65 -11.84 6.86
N HIS A 122 3.99 -12.72 7.80
CA HIS A 122 3.09 -13.15 8.86
C HIS A 122 2.68 -11.98 9.75
N TYR A 123 3.65 -11.19 10.22
CA TYR A 123 3.38 -10.00 11.01
C TYR A 123 2.48 -9.01 10.27
N CYS A 124 2.82 -8.64 9.03
CA CYS A 124 2.02 -7.68 8.25
C CYS A 124 0.57 -8.17 8.04
N ARG A 125 0.39 -9.45 7.73
CA ARG A 125 -0.93 -10.05 7.50
C ARG A 125 -1.76 -10.11 8.78
N ASN A 126 -1.19 -10.64 9.86
CA ASN A 126 -1.89 -10.79 11.13
C ASN A 126 -2.19 -9.44 11.74
N MET A 127 -1.24 -8.51 11.71
CA MET A 127 -1.44 -7.13 12.15
C MET A 127 -2.63 -6.51 11.42
N THR A 128 -2.64 -6.57 10.08
CA THR A 128 -3.75 -6.02 9.29
C THR A 128 -5.07 -6.69 9.65
N ARG A 129 -5.10 -8.02 9.81
CA ARG A 129 -6.29 -8.76 10.21
C ARG A 129 -6.81 -8.32 11.59
N LYS A 130 -5.93 -8.23 12.58
CA LYS A 130 -6.25 -7.88 13.98
C LYS A 130 -6.74 -6.44 14.14
N LEU A 131 -6.18 -5.53 13.35
CA LEU A 131 -6.60 -4.14 13.31
C LEU A 131 -7.97 -3.96 12.63
N ILE A 132 -8.30 -4.78 11.62
CA ILE A 132 -9.54 -4.64 10.85
C ILE A 132 -10.70 -5.45 11.43
N PHE A 133 -10.46 -6.71 11.79
CA PHE A 133 -11.52 -7.69 12.07
C PHE A 133 -11.65 -8.11 13.53
N ASN A 134 -10.71 -7.69 14.38
CA ASN A 134 -10.50 -8.23 15.73
C ASN A 134 -9.94 -9.67 15.67
#